data_AF-A0A4V0KHR6-F1
#
_entry.id   AF-A0A4V0KHR6-F1
#
_cell.length_a   1.000
_cell.length_b   1.000
_cell.length_c   1.000
_cell.angle_alpha   90.00
_cell.angle_beta   90.00
_cell.angle_gamma   90.00
#
_symmetry.space_group_name_H-M   'P 1'
#
loop_
_entity.id
_entity.type
_entity.pdbx_description
1 polymer ?
#
loop_
_entity_poly.entity_id
_entity_poly.type
_entity_poly.pdbx_seq_one_letter_code
_entity_poly.pdbx_strand_id
1 'polypeptide(L)'
;MNDALKQLEHHATSKAEYLIYDTNQYNELLNELWDPDCDQYINKDHVKKKIVRMYTPNLVMIQQRCKKHPWSREKYFYAIAAKYKISKNKAIFVMASANIIDHNRKNKKYFENKIVESANLFQAEVDSEDDIRNGKIKKTFVNLSGYINDEHGSI
;
A
#
# COMPACT_ATOMS: atom_id res chain seq x y z
N MET A 1 -11.60 11.97 -7.37
CA MET A 1 -10.11 11.95 -7.29
C MET A 1 -9.56 13.12 -6.48
N ASN A 2 -10.06 14.35 -6.70
CA ASN A 2 -9.88 15.43 -5.72
C ASN A 2 -10.26 14.98 -4.31
N ASP A 3 -11.24 14.09 -4.19
CA ASP A 3 -11.62 13.49 -2.91
C ASP A 3 -10.52 12.58 -2.34
N ALA A 4 -9.87 11.74 -3.14
CA ALA A 4 -8.78 10.88 -2.63
C ALA A 4 -7.57 11.71 -2.18
N LEU A 5 -7.24 12.78 -2.91
CA LEU A 5 -6.18 13.70 -2.55
C LEU A 5 -6.54 14.51 -1.30
N LYS A 6 -7.78 15.02 -1.20
CA LYS A 6 -8.31 15.65 0.02
C LYS A 6 -8.30 14.69 1.21
N GLN A 7 -8.70 13.43 1.02
CA GLN A 7 -8.74 12.42 2.08
C GLN A 7 -7.31 12.07 2.54
N LEU A 8 -6.34 11.98 1.62
CA LEU A 8 -4.93 11.84 1.97
C LEU A 8 -4.44 13.05 2.78
N GLU A 9 -4.67 14.28 2.31
CA GLU A 9 -4.22 15.49 3.02
C GLU A 9 -4.87 15.63 4.40
N HIS A 10 -6.17 15.34 4.49
CA HIS A 10 -6.95 15.47 5.73
C HIS A 10 -6.63 14.38 6.76
N HIS A 11 -6.29 13.17 6.31
CA HIS A 11 -6.00 12.03 7.21
C HIS A 11 -4.52 11.62 7.28
N ALA A 12 -3.62 12.36 6.62
CA ALA A 12 -2.19 12.10 6.67
C ALA A 12 -1.69 12.22 8.12
N THR A 13 -1.22 11.09 8.66
CA THR A 13 -0.60 11.05 10.00
C THR A 13 0.87 11.45 9.96
N SER A 14 1.48 11.50 8.77
CA SER A 14 2.84 11.95 8.51
C SER A 14 2.96 12.42 7.07
N LYS A 15 3.57 13.58 6.85
CA LYS A 15 3.92 14.10 5.53
C LYS A 15 5.45 14.13 5.41
N ALA A 16 5.98 13.44 4.41
CA ALA A 16 7.40 13.51 4.06
C ALA A 16 7.47 14.08 2.64
N GLU A 17 8.10 15.24 2.51
CA GLU A 17 8.33 15.89 1.22
C GLU A 17 9.78 15.61 0.81
N TYR A 18 9.96 15.02 -0.36
CA TYR A 18 11.27 14.79 -0.95
C TYR A 18 11.34 15.56 -2.26
N LEU A 19 12.32 16.46 -2.39
CA LEU A 19 12.59 17.18 -3.63
C LEU A 19 13.48 16.32 -4.52
N ILE A 20 12.99 15.96 -5.70
CA ILE A 20 13.73 15.23 -6.73
C ILE A 20 13.94 16.20 -7.89
N TYR A 21 15.19 16.44 -8.25
CA TYR A 21 15.58 17.49 -9.21
C TYR A 21 15.80 16.97 -10.65
N ASP A 22 15.69 15.66 -10.89
CA ASP A 22 15.94 15.03 -12.20
C ASP A 22 14.74 14.20 -12.65
N THR A 23 14.19 14.52 -13.84
CA THR A 23 13.02 13.89 -14.47
C THR A 23 13.24 12.42 -14.83
N ASN A 24 14.47 12.02 -15.15
CA ASN A 24 14.79 10.62 -15.43
C ASN A 24 14.79 9.81 -14.12
N GLN A 25 15.42 10.36 -13.08
CA GLN A 25 15.36 9.80 -11.72
C GLN A 25 13.92 9.77 -11.19
N TYR A 26 13.06 10.72 -11.57
CA TYR A 26 11.66 10.74 -11.20
C TYR A 26 10.88 9.53 -11.75
N ASN A 27 11.02 9.20 -13.05
CA ASN A 27 10.32 8.06 -13.62
C ASN A 27 10.85 6.71 -13.10
N GLU A 28 12.16 6.62 -12.86
CA GLU A 28 12.78 5.45 -12.22
C GLU A 28 12.28 5.29 -10.78
N LEU A 29 12.33 6.35 -9.97
CA LEU A 29 11.85 6.35 -8.58
C LEU A 29 10.33 6.12 -8.49
N LEU A 30 9.54 6.60 -9.45
CA LEU A 30 8.12 6.27 -9.57
C LEU A 30 7.88 4.79 -9.83
N ASN A 31 8.71 4.18 -10.68
CA ASN A 31 8.58 2.77 -10.99
C ASN A 31 9.10 1.92 -9.82
N GLU A 32 10.16 2.33 -9.15
CA GLU A 32 10.67 1.71 -7.93
C GLU A 32 9.67 1.81 -6.79
N LEU A 33 9.12 2.98 -6.47
CA LEU A 33 8.14 3.10 -5.38
C LEU A 33 6.80 2.41 -5.69
N TRP A 34 6.47 2.23 -6.98
CA TRP A 34 5.34 1.42 -7.41
C TRP A 34 5.64 -0.07 -7.34
N ASP A 35 6.90 -0.44 -7.64
CA ASP A 35 7.36 -1.81 -7.67
C ASP A 35 7.18 -2.41 -6.26
N PRO A 36 6.27 -3.38 -6.13
CA PRO A 36 6.03 -4.04 -4.86
C PRO A 36 7.21 -4.93 -4.46
N ASP A 37 8.17 -5.19 -5.33
CA ASP A 37 9.43 -5.85 -4.96
C ASP A 37 10.51 -4.84 -4.54
N CYS A 38 10.22 -3.53 -4.57
CA CYS A 38 11.20 -2.52 -4.22
C CYS A 38 11.23 -2.20 -2.71
N ASP A 39 12.35 -2.56 -2.11
CA ASP A 39 12.69 -2.49 -0.69
C ASP A 39 13.10 -1.09 -0.20
N GLN A 40 12.99 -0.04 -1.01
CA GLN A 40 13.98 1.04 -0.87
C GLN A 40 13.74 2.14 0.18
N TYR A 41 12.56 2.36 0.77
CA TYR A 41 12.41 3.60 1.59
C TYR A 41 11.74 3.55 2.96
N ILE A 42 11.36 2.39 3.51
CA ILE A 42 10.89 2.31 4.91
C ILE A 42 11.34 0.98 5.55
N ASN A 43 12.52 0.97 6.18
CA ASN A 43 13.11 -0.15 6.95
C ASN A 43 13.34 -1.47 6.19
N LYS A 44 14.51 -1.56 5.52
CA LYS A 44 15.01 -2.68 4.69
C LYS A 44 14.83 -4.09 5.25
N ASP A 45 15.00 -4.32 6.56
CA ASP A 45 15.03 -5.70 7.09
C ASP A 45 13.65 -6.27 7.46
N HIS A 46 12.61 -5.44 7.32
CA HIS A 46 11.42 -5.60 8.14
C HIS A 46 10.12 -5.49 7.36
N VAL A 47 10.14 -5.15 6.07
CA VAL A 47 8.94 -5.06 5.23
C VAL A 47 9.14 -5.87 3.96
N LYS A 48 8.21 -6.77 3.66
CA LYS A 48 8.16 -7.53 2.40
C LYS A 48 6.82 -7.26 1.72
N LYS A 49 6.82 -6.98 0.43
CA LYS A 49 5.62 -6.74 -0.35
C LYS A 49 5.53 -7.77 -1.48
N LYS A 50 4.31 -8.06 -1.92
CA LYS A 50 4.00 -9.07 -2.94
C LYS A 50 2.74 -8.66 -3.69
N ILE A 51 2.74 -8.75 -5.02
CA ILE A 51 1.48 -8.70 -5.80
C ILE A 51 0.75 -10.02 -5.63
N VAL A 52 -0.48 -9.94 -5.17
CA VAL A 52 -1.37 -11.09 -5.01
C VAL A 52 -2.26 -11.25 -6.23
N ARG A 53 -2.69 -10.12 -6.80
CA ARG A 53 -3.53 -10.08 -7.99
C ARG A 53 -3.30 -8.78 -8.74
N MET A 54 -3.15 -8.85 -10.05
CA MET A 54 -3.11 -7.68 -10.93
C MET A 54 -4.47 -7.54 -11.61
N TYR A 55 -5.14 -6.39 -11.45
CA TYR A 55 -6.37 -6.08 -12.17
C TYR A 55 -6.07 -5.29 -13.43
N THR A 56 -5.23 -4.26 -13.30
CA THR A 56 -4.67 -3.47 -14.39
C THR A 56 -3.25 -3.06 -14.04
N PRO A 57 -2.44 -2.53 -14.99
CA PRO A 57 -1.11 -2.01 -14.68
C PRO A 57 -1.09 -0.93 -13.59
N ASN A 58 -2.22 -0.26 -13.35
CA ASN A 58 -2.37 0.83 -12.37
C ASN A 58 -3.20 0.43 -11.14
N LEU A 59 -3.67 -0.82 -11.06
CA LEU A 59 -4.54 -1.29 -9.98
C LEU A 59 -4.21 -2.74 -9.63
N VAL A 60 -3.65 -2.94 -8.44
CA VAL A 60 -3.18 -4.23 -7.97
C VAL A 60 -3.66 -4.50 -6.55
N MET A 61 -3.80 -5.77 -6.20
CA MET A 61 -3.88 -6.22 -4.82
C MET A 61 -2.49 -6.60 -4.36
N ILE A 62 -2.07 -6.01 -3.24
CA ILE A 62 -0.80 -6.34 -2.61
C ILE A 62 -1.02 -7.06 -1.28
N GLN A 63 -0.07 -7.91 -0.94
CA GLN A 63 0.17 -8.37 0.42
C GLN A 63 1.43 -7.67 0.92
N GLN A 64 1.36 -7.05 2.08
CA GLN A 64 2.54 -6.49 2.73
C GLN A 64 2.71 -7.14 4.09
N ARG A 65 3.88 -7.74 4.30
CA ARG A 65 4.33 -8.30 5.56
C ARG A 65 5.28 -7.31 6.23
N CYS A 66 5.14 -7.13 7.54
CA CYS A 66 5.99 -6.22 8.30
C CYS A 66 6.34 -6.76 9.69
N LYS A 67 7.52 -6.39 10.18
CA LYS A 67 8.06 -6.80 11.46
C LYS A 67 8.68 -5.58 12.14
N LYS A 68 8.38 -5.34 13.43
CA LYS A 68 8.89 -4.13 14.11
C LYS A 68 10.36 -4.28 14.52
N HIS A 69 10.72 -5.47 15.01
CA HIS A 69 12.05 -5.86 15.46
C HIS A 69 12.27 -7.36 15.19
N PRO A 70 13.52 -7.87 15.16
CA PRO A 70 13.83 -9.29 14.86
C PRO A 70 13.07 -10.33 15.71
N TRP A 71 12.67 -9.98 16.93
CA TRP A 71 11.95 -10.86 17.85
C TRP A 71 10.44 -10.60 17.91
N SER A 72 9.96 -9.55 17.22
CA SER A 72 8.55 -9.21 17.22
C SER A 72 7.75 -10.16 16.33
N ARG A 73 6.48 -10.39 16.70
CA ARG A 73 5.57 -11.15 15.86
C ARG A 73 5.34 -10.41 14.54
N GLU A 74 5.59 -11.12 13.45
CA GLU A 74 5.34 -10.62 12.10
C GLU A 74 3.84 -10.34 11.90
N LYS A 75 3.58 -9.26 11.18
CA LYS A 75 2.27 -8.76 10.82
C LYS A 75 2.13 -8.77 9.32
N TYR A 76 0.90 -8.80 8.84
CA TYR A 76 0.65 -8.64 7.42
C TYR A 76 -0.68 -7.91 7.20
N PHE A 77 -0.86 -7.35 6.02
CA PHE A 77 -2.14 -6.83 5.56
C PHE A 77 -2.28 -7.01 4.06
N TYR A 78 -3.52 -6.97 3.59
CA TYR A 78 -3.85 -6.84 2.18
C TYR A 78 -4.38 -5.45 1.91
N ALA A 79 -4.06 -4.92 0.73
CA ALA A 79 -4.58 -3.65 0.26
C ALA A 79 -4.78 -3.66 -1.25
N ILE A 80 -5.76 -2.89 -1.71
CA ILE A 80 -5.86 -2.47 -3.10
C ILE A 80 -4.99 -1.24 -3.25
N ALA A 81 -3.98 -1.33 -4.09
CA ALA A 81 -3.06 -0.25 -4.43
C ALA A 81 -3.36 0.27 -5.83
N ALA A 82 -3.43 1.59 -5.97
CA ALA A 82 -3.70 2.27 -7.21
C ALA A 82 -2.63 3.33 -7.49
N LYS A 83 -2.19 3.38 -8.75
CA LYS A 83 -1.35 4.44 -9.31
C LYS A 83 -2.23 5.35 -10.15
N TYR A 84 -2.18 6.64 -9.89
CA TYR A 84 -2.88 7.62 -10.71
C TYR A 84 -1.93 8.73 -11.15
N LYS A 85 -1.81 8.95 -12.46
CA LYS A 85 -1.03 10.04 -13.03
C LYS A 85 -1.91 11.29 -13.16
N ILE A 86 -1.65 12.33 -12.35
CA ILE A 86 -2.38 13.60 -12.38
C ILE A 86 -1.92 14.45 -13.56
N SER A 87 -0.62 14.53 -13.78
CA SER A 87 0.00 15.29 -14.87
C SER A 87 1.27 14.60 -15.33
N LYS A 88 1.99 15.20 -16.30
CA LYS A 88 3.28 14.66 -16.76
C LYS A 88 4.26 14.38 -15.59
N ASN A 89 4.24 15.26 -14.59
CA ASN A 89 5.22 15.39 -13.52
C ASN A 89 4.62 15.11 -12.13
N LYS A 90 3.36 14.68 -12.08
CA LYS A 90 2.64 14.46 -10.82
C LYS A 90 1.86 13.16 -10.84
N ALA A 91 2.11 12.32 -9.85
CA ALA A 91 1.41 11.06 -9.65
C ALA A 91 1.04 10.86 -8.18
N ILE A 92 -0.07 10.17 -7.93
CA ILE A 92 -0.50 9.72 -6.62
C ILE A 92 -0.42 8.20 -6.59
N PHE A 93 0.09 7.69 -5.49
CA PHE A 93 0.00 6.30 -5.14
C PHE A 93 -0.82 6.19 -3.88
N VAL A 94 -1.87 5.39 -3.94
CA VAL A 94 -2.76 5.16 -2.78
C VAL A 94 -2.96 3.67 -2.59
N MET A 95 -3.13 3.29 -1.34
CA MET A 95 -3.53 1.95 -0.96
C MET A 95 -4.50 1.99 0.21
N ALA A 96 -5.46 1.09 0.17
CA ALA A 96 -6.47 0.93 1.21
C ALA A 96 -6.77 -0.56 1.41
N SER A 97 -6.90 -0.99 2.66
CA SER A 97 -7.36 -2.33 2.99
C SER A 97 -8.83 -2.50 2.62
N ALA A 98 -9.13 -3.67 2.08
CA ALA A 98 -10.45 -4.12 1.69
C ALA A 98 -10.80 -5.45 2.37
N ASN A 99 -12.00 -5.98 2.13
CA ASN A 99 -12.48 -7.21 2.75
C ASN A 99 -11.90 -8.45 2.05
N ILE A 100 -10.69 -8.84 2.45
CA ILE A 100 -9.96 -9.97 1.86
C ILE A 100 -10.13 -11.23 2.70
N ILE A 101 -10.70 -12.28 2.07
CA ILE A 101 -10.78 -13.63 2.61
C ILE A 101 -9.45 -14.32 2.32
N ASP A 102 -8.67 -14.57 3.38
CA ASP A 102 -7.33 -15.16 3.34
C ASP A 102 -7.25 -16.46 4.13
N HIS A 103 -8.40 -17.04 4.50
CA HIS A 103 -8.52 -18.29 5.28
C HIS A 103 -7.69 -18.35 6.58
N ASN A 104 -7.35 -17.19 7.18
CA ASN A 104 -6.64 -17.17 8.46
C ASN A 104 -7.57 -17.64 9.58
N ARG A 105 -7.34 -18.87 10.08
CA ARG A 105 -8.14 -19.54 11.11
C ARG A 105 -8.21 -18.77 12.44
N LYS A 106 -7.22 -17.93 12.74
CA LYS A 106 -7.16 -17.14 13.98
C LYS A 106 -7.68 -15.72 13.83
N ASN A 107 -7.86 -15.24 12.60
CA ASN A 107 -8.35 -13.89 12.39
C ASN A 107 -9.87 -13.84 12.45
N LYS A 108 -10.41 -13.41 13.59
CA LYS A 108 -11.84 -13.15 13.79
C LYS A 108 -12.21 -11.67 13.69
N LYS A 109 -11.22 -10.81 13.43
CA LYS A 109 -11.42 -9.36 13.49
C LYS A 109 -12.02 -8.88 12.16
N TYR A 110 -13.26 -8.42 12.24
CA TYR A 110 -13.87 -7.59 11.21
C TYR A 110 -13.14 -6.25 11.15
N PHE A 111 -12.83 -5.79 9.94
CA PHE A 111 -12.24 -4.50 9.69
C PHE A 111 -13.16 -3.73 8.78
N GLU A 112 -13.43 -2.49 9.18
CA GLU A 112 -14.19 -1.53 8.40
C GLU A 112 -13.27 -0.34 8.14
N ASN A 113 -13.08 -0.04 6.87
CA ASN A 113 -12.33 1.11 6.43
C ASN A 113 -13.18 2.37 6.62
N LYS A 114 -12.77 3.23 7.56
CA LYS A 114 -13.49 4.47 7.90
C LYS A 114 -13.17 5.66 6.99
N ILE A 115 -12.15 5.55 6.14
CA ILE A 115 -11.72 6.65 5.25
C ILE A 115 -12.17 6.36 3.82
N VAL A 116 -11.97 5.12 3.36
CA VAL A 116 -12.39 4.67 2.03
C VAL A 116 -13.55 3.71 2.19
N GLU A 117 -14.75 4.25 2.43
CA GLU A 117 -15.96 3.43 2.67
C GLU A 117 -16.25 2.47 1.51
N SER A 118 -15.97 2.89 0.28
CA SER A 118 -16.12 2.05 -0.92
C SER A 118 -15.22 0.81 -0.90
N ALA A 119 -14.12 0.80 -0.14
CA ALA A 119 -13.27 -0.38 0.03
C ALA A 119 -13.95 -1.49 0.84
N ASN A 120 -14.97 -1.16 1.65
CA ASN A 120 -15.73 -2.15 2.42
C ASN A 120 -16.64 -3.00 1.52
N LEU A 121 -17.04 -2.47 0.36
CA LEU A 121 -17.82 -3.21 -0.65
C LEU A 121 -16.95 -4.16 -1.47
N PHE A 122 -15.63 -3.95 -1.47
CA PHE A 122 -14.70 -4.78 -2.21
C PHE A 122 -14.39 -6.06 -1.44
N GLN A 123 -14.84 -7.20 -1.96
CA GLN A 123 -14.56 -8.52 -1.41
C GLN A 123 -13.78 -9.37 -2.41
N ALA A 124 -12.70 -9.99 -1.94
CA ALA A 124 -11.96 -10.94 -2.74
C ALA A 124 -11.37 -12.05 -1.88
N GLU A 125 -11.29 -13.25 -2.46
CA GLU A 125 -10.65 -14.41 -1.87
C GLU A 125 -9.24 -14.60 -2.45
N VAL A 126 -8.32 -14.99 -1.57
CA VAL A 126 -6.90 -15.20 -1.86
C VAL A 126 -6.47 -16.54 -1.28
N ASP A 127 -5.82 -17.35 -2.11
CA ASP A 127 -5.09 -18.50 -1.63
C ASP A 127 -3.80 -18.04 -0.93
N SER A 128 -3.88 -17.90 0.39
CA SER A 128 -2.80 -17.33 1.22
C SER A 128 -1.77 -18.38 1.61
N GLU A 129 -0.60 -17.96 2.11
CA GLU A 129 0.43 -18.89 2.55
C GLU A 129 0.05 -19.63 3.86
N ASP A 130 0.65 -20.79 4.12
CA ASP A 130 0.29 -21.64 5.27
C ASP A 130 0.47 -20.96 6.63
N ASP A 131 1.44 -20.07 6.77
CA ASP A 131 1.65 -19.30 7.99
C ASP A 131 0.54 -18.28 8.25
N ILE A 132 -0.09 -17.75 7.19
CA ILE A 132 -1.31 -16.93 7.25
C ILE A 132 -2.51 -17.81 7.60
N ARG A 133 -2.75 -18.89 6.86
CA ARG A 133 -3.90 -19.80 7.09
C ARG A 133 -3.92 -20.33 8.53
N ASN A 134 -2.75 -20.69 9.06
CA ASN A 134 -2.57 -21.17 10.43
C ASN A 134 -2.54 -20.06 11.49
N GLY A 135 -2.58 -18.79 11.08
CA GLY A 135 -2.57 -17.62 11.95
C GLY A 135 -1.26 -17.46 12.74
N LYS A 136 -0.13 -17.92 12.20
CA LYS A 136 1.20 -17.72 12.81
C LYS A 136 1.54 -16.22 12.81
N ILE A 137 1.32 -15.56 11.68
CA ILE A 137 1.48 -14.11 11.54
C ILE A 137 0.17 -13.36 11.79
N LYS A 138 0.26 -12.10 12.24
CA LYS A 138 -0.90 -11.31 12.70
C LYS A 138 -1.47 -10.45 11.58
N LYS A 139 -2.76 -10.64 11.25
CA LYS A 139 -3.47 -9.76 10.29
C LYS A 139 -3.63 -8.35 10.86
N THR A 140 -3.39 -7.36 10.03
CA THR A 140 -3.55 -5.92 10.28
C THR A 140 -4.18 -5.26 9.06
N PHE A 141 -4.48 -3.97 9.16
CA PHE A 141 -5.22 -3.24 8.14
C PHE A 141 -4.75 -1.79 8.08
N VAL A 142 -4.91 -1.19 6.90
CA VAL A 142 -4.58 0.21 6.61
C VAL A 142 -5.83 0.89 6.05
N ASN A 143 -6.31 1.95 6.68
CA ASN A 143 -7.47 2.69 6.20
C ASN A 143 -7.15 3.39 4.87
N LEU A 144 -6.11 4.21 4.87
CA LEU A 144 -5.59 4.86 3.69
C LEU A 144 -4.11 5.14 3.92
N SER A 145 -3.29 4.84 2.93
CA SER A 145 -1.87 5.21 2.91
C SER A 145 -1.48 5.52 1.47
N GLY A 146 -0.51 6.39 1.29
CA GLY A 146 -0.10 6.81 -0.03
C GLY A 146 0.95 7.89 0.02
N TYR A 147 1.46 8.23 -1.14
CA TYR A 147 2.35 9.37 -1.34
C TYR A 147 2.02 10.05 -2.66
N ILE A 148 2.26 11.35 -2.68
CA ILE A 148 2.18 12.17 -3.88
C ILE A 148 3.62 12.39 -4.31
N ASN A 149 3.91 12.05 -5.55
CA ASN A 149 5.18 12.41 -6.16
C ASN A 149 4.95 13.60 -7.09
N ASP A 150 5.56 14.74 -6.77
CA ASP A 150 5.41 16.00 -7.50
C ASP A 150 6.80 16.50 -7.87
N GLU A 151 7.12 16.48 -9.16
CA GLU A 151 8.36 17.04 -9.66
C GLU A 151 8.17 18.54 -9.89
N HIS A 152 8.82 19.34 -9.04
CA HIS A 152 9.00 20.76 -9.32
C HIS A 152 10.00 20.88 -10.46
N GLY A 153 9.51 21.17 -11.67
CA GLY A 153 10.37 21.39 -12.83
C GLY A 153 11.45 22.41 -12.49
N SER A 154 12.71 22.07 -12.78
CA SER A 154 13.82 23.01 -12.71
C SER A 154 13.45 24.27 -13.51
N ILE A 155 13.51 25.42 -12.84
CA ILE A 155 13.41 26.75 -13.46
C ILE A 155 14.70 27.02 -14.22
#